data_AF-A0A4P9W8W3-F1
#
_entry.id   AF-A0A4P9W8W3-F1
#
_cell.length_a   1.000
_cell.length_b   1.000
_cell.length_c   1.000
_cell.angle_alpha   90.00
_cell.angle_beta   90.00
_cell.angle_gamma   90.00
#
_symmetry.space_group_name_H-M   'P 1'
#
loop_
_entity.id
_entity.type
_entity.pdbx_description
1 polymer ?
#
loop_
_entity_poly.entity_id
_entity_poly.type
_entity_poly.pdbx_seq_one_letter_code
_entity_poly.pdbx_strand_id
1 'polypeptide(L)'
;HIFDPVLTDLDKRLATHYGFTVIVENERGSRPITRPTLFYMPHCGLPLYSSVLRSNWSPKTLPLLAIIGNSFDAYAMHPQLHRQGPFVQRALKRVVECPFPDEFPGGISVFNNTGLHLFGDGGGGRKD
;
A
#
# COMPACT_ATOMS: atom_id res chain seq x y z
N HIS A 1 12.30 3.29 -6.25
CA HIS A 1 12.26 4.44 -5.33
C HIS A 1 12.13 3.91 -3.92
N ILE A 2 12.73 4.57 -2.94
CA ILE A 2 12.61 4.22 -1.51
C ILE A 2 12.51 5.50 -0.68
N PHE A 3 11.68 5.43 0.37
CA PHE A 3 11.55 6.48 1.37
C PHE A 3 11.24 5.84 2.71
N ASP A 4 11.95 6.26 3.74
CA ASP A 4 11.54 6.11 5.13
C ASP A 4 12.04 7.35 5.88
N PRO A 5 11.22 8.01 6.72
CA PRO A 5 11.64 9.17 7.49
C PRO A 5 12.84 8.90 8.42
N VAL A 6 13.12 7.63 8.76
CA VAL A 6 14.27 7.25 9.59
C VAL A 6 15.50 6.80 8.80
N LEU A 7 15.49 6.89 7.46
CA LEU A 7 16.67 6.59 6.64
C LEU A 7 17.86 7.45 7.06
N THR A 8 18.92 6.81 7.49
CA THR A 8 20.22 7.44 7.74
C THR A 8 20.94 7.71 6.41
N ASP A 9 22.01 8.50 6.46
CA ASP A 9 22.82 8.73 5.26
C ASP A 9 23.53 7.46 4.77
N LEU A 10 23.78 6.49 5.65
CA LEU A 10 24.28 5.18 5.26
C LEU A 10 23.22 4.42 4.45
N ASP A 11 21.96 4.41 4.90
CA ASP A 11 20.86 3.73 4.22
C ASP A 11 20.62 4.34 2.83
N LYS A 12 20.65 5.68 2.72
CA LYS A 12 20.51 6.39 1.44
C LYS A 12 21.64 6.04 0.46
N ARG A 13 22.88 5.96 0.95
CA ARG A 13 24.03 5.55 0.13
C ARG A 13 23.90 4.09 -0.31
N LEU A 14 23.48 3.20 0.58
CA LEU A 14 23.29 1.79 0.29
C LEU A 14 22.17 1.57 -0.74
N ALA A 15 21.03 2.24 -0.55
CA ALA A 15 19.92 2.24 -1.50
C ALA A 15 20.38 2.68 -2.90
N THR A 16 21.12 3.79 -2.97
CA THR A 16 21.66 4.32 -4.23
C THR A 16 22.65 3.35 -4.86
N HIS A 17 23.54 2.74 -4.06
CA HIS A 17 24.50 1.73 -4.52
C HIS A 17 23.81 0.54 -5.19
N TYR A 18 22.68 0.09 -4.66
CA TYR A 18 21.86 -0.98 -5.24
C TYR A 18 20.86 -0.51 -6.31
N GLY A 19 20.98 0.72 -6.80
CA GLY A 19 20.16 1.24 -7.91
C GLY A 19 18.78 1.76 -7.50
N PHE A 20 18.48 1.89 -6.21
CA PHE A 20 17.26 2.56 -5.77
C PHE A 20 17.43 4.08 -5.78
N THR A 21 16.46 4.77 -6.38
CA THR A 21 16.33 6.23 -6.22
C THR A 21 15.74 6.57 -4.85
N VAL A 22 16.51 7.25 -3.99
CA VAL A 22 16.04 7.77 -2.71
C VAL A 22 15.11 8.96 -2.95
N ILE A 23 13.93 8.95 -2.33
CA ILE A 23 13.04 10.10 -2.31
C ILE A 23 13.54 11.05 -1.22
N VAL A 24 13.79 12.31 -1.57
CA VAL A 24 14.38 13.30 -0.63
C VAL A 24 13.33 14.05 0.18
N GLU A 25 12.12 14.20 -0.35
CA GLU A 25 11.02 14.89 0.30
C GLU A 25 10.04 13.89 0.93
N ASN A 26 9.54 14.20 2.13
CA ASN A 26 8.46 13.43 2.73
C ASN A 26 7.13 13.77 2.04
N GLU A 27 6.84 13.06 0.96
CA GLU A 27 5.59 13.18 0.18
C GLU A 27 4.35 12.70 0.94
N ARG A 28 4.53 12.11 2.13
CA ARG A 28 3.44 11.52 2.94
C ARG A 28 2.57 10.57 2.10
N GLY A 29 3.21 9.76 1.27
CA GLY A 29 2.55 8.80 0.37
C GLY A 29 1.85 9.42 -0.84
N SER A 30 1.90 10.74 -1.02
CA SER A 30 1.24 11.44 -2.14
C SER A 30 2.02 11.37 -3.45
N ARG A 31 2.38 10.15 -3.87
CA ARG A 31 3.19 9.92 -5.08
C ARG A 31 2.30 9.46 -6.25
N PRO A 32 2.18 10.25 -7.32
CA PRO A 32 1.47 9.81 -8.53
C PRO A 32 2.30 8.79 -9.32
N ILE A 33 1.63 7.85 -9.97
CA ILE A 33 2.24 6.83 -10.83
C ILE A 33 1.87 7.03 -12.30
N THR A 34 2.76 6.61 -13.19
CA THR A 34 2.57 6.67 -14.65
C THR A 34 2.67 5.31 -15.34
N ARG A 35 2.96 4.26 -14.57
CA ARG A 35 3.19 2.88 -15.03
C ARG A 35 2.82 1.89 -13.92
N PRO A 36 2.66 0.59 -14.23
CA PRO A 36 2.48 -0.44 -13.20
C PRO A 36 3.49 -0.26 -12.06
N THR A 37 2.98 -0.06 -10.85
CA THR A 37 3.79 0.28 -9.69
C THR A 37 3.25 -0.41 -8.45
N LEU A 38 4.14 -1.14 -7.78
CA LEU A 38 3.89 -1.73 -6.47
C LEU A 38 4.40 -0.78 -5.38
N PHE A 39 3.53 -0.46 -4.43
CA PHE A 39 3.91 0.14 -3.15
C PHE A 39 4.06 -0.96 -2.11
N TYR A 40 5.25 -1.07 -1.53
CA TYR A 40 5.53 -1.97 -0.40
C TYR A 40 5.51 -1.17 0.89
N MET A 41 4.45 -1.34 1.68
CA MET A 41 4.11 -0.49 2.82
C MET A 41 3.50 -1.30 3.98
N PRO A 42 4.12 -2.39 4.48
CA PRO A 42 3.63 -3.07 5.68
C PRO A 42 3.69 -2.16 6.90
N HIS A 43 2.80 -2.37 7.87
CA HIS A 43 2.71 -1.67 9.17
C HIS A 43 2.52 -0.14 9.08
N CYS A 44 2.18 0.38 7.90
CA CYS A 44 1.97 1.80 7.70
C CYS A 44 0.63 2.28 8.28
N GLY A 45 0.58 3.53 8.71
CA GLY A 45 -0.66 4.13 9.21
C GLY A 45 -1.72 4.31 8.11
N LEU A 46 -2.99 4.19 8.50
CA LEU A 46 -4.16 4.39 7.63
C LEU A 46 -4.12 5.67 6.75
N PRO A 47 -3.68 6.85 7.25
CA PRO A 47 -3.56 8.06 6.42
C PRO A 47 -2.61 7.92 5.23
N LEU A 48 -1.60 7.05 5.33
CA LEU A 48 -0.60 6.87 4.28
C LEU A 48 -1.18 6.08 3.10
N TYR A 49 -1.92 5.00 3.36
CA TYR A 49 -2.68 4.29 2.31
C TYR A 49 -3.69 5.21 1.64
N SER A 50 -4.41 6.01 2.42
CA SER A 50 -5.36 6.99 1.88
C SER A 50 -4.70 7.99 0.93
N SER A 51 -3.48 8.44 1.25
CA SER A 51 -2.73 9.40 0.42
C SER A 51 -2.22 8.79 -0.89
N VAL A 52 -1.75 7.54 -0.85
CA VAL A 52 -1.37 6.78 -2.07
C VAL A 52 -2.58 6.59 -2.98
N LEU A 53 -3.70 6.13 -2.43
CA LEU A 53 -4.93 5.92 -3.19
C LEU A 53 -5.44 7.24 -3.77
N ARG A 54 -5.48 8.31 -2.97
CA ARG A 54 -5.92 9.65 -3.41
C ARG A 54 -5.12 10.16 -4.61
N SER A 55 -3.80 9.99 -4.59
CA SER A 55 -2.91 10.50 -5.63
C SER A 55 -3.03 9.72 -6.95
N ASN A 56 -3.61 8.52 -6.90
CA ASN A 56 -3.73 7.61 -8.02
C ASN A 56 -5.19 7.26 -8.34
N TRP A 57 -6.15 8.07 -7.87
CA TRP A 57 -7.58 7.78 -7.93
C TRP A 57 -8.24 8.15 -9.26
N SER A 58 -7.79 7.54 -10.35
CA SER A 58 -8.38 7.72 -11.67
C SER A 58 -8.56 6.37 -12.38
N PRO A 59 -9.49 6.26 -13.35
CA PRO A 59 -9.64 5.05 -14.16
C PRO A 59 -8.35 4.65 -14.90
N LYS A 60 -7.46 5.60 -15.19
CA LYS A 60 -6.20 5.34 -15.90
C LYS A 60 -5.09 4.81 -14.99
N THR A 61 -5.03 5.29 -13.75
CA THR A 61 -3.92 5.03 -12.83
C THR A 61 -4.23 3.94 -11.81
N LEU A 62 -5.48 3.83 -11.38
CA LEU A 62 -5.87 2.90 -10.32
C LEU A 62 -5.63 1.42 -10.70
N PRO A 63 -5.89 0.98 -11.95
CA PRO A 63 -5.56 -0.39 -12.38
C PRO A 63 -4.04 -0.68 -12.44
N LEU A 64 -3.19 0.34 -12.46
CA LEU A 64 -1.73 0.20 -12.47
C LEU A 64 -1.14 0.11 -11.05
N LEU A 65 -1.97 0.32 -10.02
CA LEU A 65 -1.56 0.35 -8.63
C LEU A 65 -1.69 -1.04 -8.00
N ALA A 66 -0.62 -1.47 -7.34
CA ALA A 66 -0.65 -2.58 -6.39
C ALA A 66 -0.09 -2.10 -5.03
N ILE A 67 -0.64 -2.61 -3.94
CA ILE A 67 -0.13 -2.31 -2.59
C ILE A 67 0.07 -3.63 -1.83
N ILE A 68 1.28 -3.89 -1.36
CA ILE A 68 1.50 -4.85 -0.27
C ILE A 68 1.54 -4.04 1.02
N GLY A 69 0.60 -4.29 1.92
CA GLY A 69 0.47 -3.53 3.16
C GLY A 69 -0.53 -4.16 4.10
N ASN A 70 -0.89 -3.43 5.15
CA ASN A 70 -1.88 -3.86 6.14
C ASN A 70 -3.20 -4.22 5.46
N SER A 71 -3.89 -5.22 5.98
CA SER A 71 -5.22 -5.59 5.49
C SER A 71 -6.16 -4.38 5.47
N PHE A 72 -6.78 -4.13 4.32
CA PHE A 72 -7.78 -3.08 4.24
C PHE A 72 -9.07 -3.50 4.93
N ASP A 73 -9.42 -4.78 4.85
CA ASP A 73 -10.57 -5.33 5.57
C ASP A 73 -10.47 -5.11 7.08
N ALA A 74 -9.27 -5.25 7.67
CA ALA A 74 -9.04 -4.91 9.08
C ALA A 74 -9.36 -3.45 9.44
N TYR A 75 -9.34 -2.53 8.46
CA TYR A 75 -9.74 -1.14 8.67
C TYR A 75 -11.24 -0.87 8.50
N ALA A 76 -12.03 -1.81 7.98
CA ALA A 76 -13.45 -1.59 7.69
C ALA A 76 -14.24 -1.11 8.94
N MET A 77 -13.86 -1.61 10.11
CA MET A 77 -14.46 -1.25 11.40
C MET A 77 -13.66 -0.19 12.19
N HIS A 78 -12.59 0.36 11.61
CA HIS A 78 -11.76 1.34 12.31
C HIS A 78 -12.54 2.65 12.56
N PRO A 79 -12.69 3.13 13.82
CA PRO A 79 -13.55 4.27 14.13
C PRO A 79 -13.20 5.55 13.37
N GLN A 80 -11.93 5.73 13.04
CA GLN A 80 -11.42 6.91 12.34
C GLN A 80 -11.33 6.71 10.81
N LEU A 81 -11.86 5.61 10.25
CA LEU A 81 -11.78 5.31 8.82
C LEU A 81 -12.29 6.46 7.95
N HIS A 82 -13.46 7.00 8.28
CA HIS A 82 -14.07 8.11 7.55
C HIS A 82 -13.17 9.37 7.51
N ARG A 83 -12.42 9.63 8.59
CA ARG A 83 -11.59 10.84 8.75
C ARG A 83 -10.17 10.65 8.21
N GLN A 84 -9.55 9.52 8.50
CA GLN A 84 -8.14 9.25 8.20
C GLN A 84 -7.94 8.45 6.92
N GLY A 85 -8.91 7.60 6.56
CA GLY A 85 -8.84 6.69 5.42
C GLY A 85 -9.97 6.85 4.40
N PRO A 86 -10.46 8.06 4.03
CA PRO A 86 -11.60 8.18 3.12
C PRO A 86 -11.39 7.48 1.77
N PHE A 87 -10.16 7.41 1.26
CA PHE A 87 -9.88 6.68 0.02
C PHE A 87 -9.75 5.16 0.23
N VAL A 88 -9.29 4.72 1.40
CA VAL A 88 -9.35 3.30 1.80
C VAL A 88 -10.81 2.85 1.90
N GLN A 89 -11.66 3.64 2.55
CA GLN A 89 -13.10 3.39 2.65
C GLN A 89 -13.76 3.22 1.28
N ARG A 90 -13.40 4.06 0.31
CA ARG A 90 -13.92 3.94 -1.07
C ARG A 90 -13.30 2.75 -1.81
N ALA A 91 -12.09 2.34 -1.46
CA ALA A 91 -11.38 1.21 -2.06
C ALA A 91 -11.94 -0.13 -1.60
N LEU A 92 -12.41 -0.24 -0.35
CA LEU A 92 -13.05 -1.45 0.19
C LEU A 92 -14.15 -2.04 -0.73
N LYS A 93 -14.82 -1.19 -1.50
CA LYS A 93 -15.90 -1.61 -2.41
C LYS A 93 -15.44 -2.26 -3.71
N ARG A 94 -14.14 -2.21 -4.01
CA ARG A 94 -13.59 -2.58 -5.33
C ARG A 94 -12.24 -3.30 -5.28
N VAL A 95 -11.55 -3.24 -4.14
CA VAL A 95 -10.23 -3.83 -3.96
C VAL A 95 -10.36 -5.35 -3.97
N VAL A 96 -9.47 -6.00 -4.71
CA VAL A 96 -9.21 -7.44 -4.54
C VAL A 96 -8.04 -7.54 -3.58
N GLU A 97 -8.31 -8.06 -2.39
CA GLU A 97 -7.29 -8.31 -1.37
C GLU A 97 -6.92 -9.79 -1.38
N CYS A 98 -5.63 -10.08 -1.53
CA CYS A 98 -5.04 -11.40 -1.40
C CYS A 98 -4.21 -11.42 -0.10
N PRO A 99 -4.75 -11.94 1.01
CA PRO A 99 -4.05 -11.94 2.29
C PRO A 99 -2.81 -12.82 2.24
N PHE A 100 -1.76 -12.43 2.96
CA PHE A 100 -0.62 -13.30 3.24
C PHE A 100 -1.01 -14.31 4.33
N PRO A 101 -0.26 -15.42 4.47
CA PRO A 101 -0.43 -16.32 5.60
C PRO A 101 -0.24 -15.58 6.93
N ASP A 102 -1.09 -15.91 7.91
CA ASP A 102 -0.98 -15.36 9.27
C ASP A 102 0.36 -15.74 9.93
N GLU A 103 0.88 -16.92 9.59
CA GLU A 103 2.17 -17.42 10.05
C GLU A 103 3.00 -17.97 8.89
N PHE A 104 4.29 -17.64 8.91
CA PHE A 104 5.29 -18.20 8.03
C PHE A 104 6.04 -19.34 8.74
N PRO A 105 6.67 -20.27 7.98
CA PRO A 105 7.46 -21.35 8.57
C PRO A 105 8.44 -20.85 9.64
N GLY A 106 8.47 -21.53 10.79
CA GLY A 106 9.25 -21.12 11.95
C GLY A 106 8.51 -20.20 12.93
N GLY A 107 7.18 -20.06 12.81
CA GLY A 107 6.36 -19.28 13.74
C GLY A 107 6.55 -17.77 13.58
N ILE A 108 6.96 -17.32 12.39
CA ILE A 108 7.19 -15.91 12.11
C ILE A 108 5.85 -15.25 11.76
N SER A 109 5.40 -14.34 12.61
CA SER A 109 4.13 -13.62 12.48
C SER A 109 4.30 -12.13 12.16
N VAL A 110 5.49 -11.66 11.81
CA VAL A 110 5.74 -10.22 11.54
C VAL A 110 5.00 -9.69 10.30
N PHE A 111 4.48 -10.59 9.46
CA PHE A 111 3.64 -10.28 8.29
C PHE A 111 2.18 -10.65 8.52
N ASN A 112 1.78 -10.93 9.77
CA ASN A 112 0.38 -11.01 10.10
C ASN A 112 -0.33 -9.71 9.68
N ASN A 113 -1.62 -9.80 9.36
CA ASN A 113 -2.39 -8.64 8.92
C ASN A 113 -1.79 -7.94 7.67
N THR A 114 -1.07 -8.66 6.79
CA THR A 114 -0.53 -8.13 5.53
C THR A 114 -1.22 -8.77 4.34
N GLY A 115 -1.47 -8.01 3.27
CA GLY A 115 -2.07 -8.52 2.05
C GLY A 115 -1.62 -7.74 0.81
N LEU A 116 -1.78 -8.37 -0.35
CA LEU A 116 -1.66 -7.73 -1.66
C LEU A 116 -3.02 -7.17 -2.06
N HIS A 117 -3.06 -5.88 -2.39
CA HIS A 117 -4.25 -5.14 -2.79
C HIS A 117 -4.14 -4.75 -4.25
N LEU A 118 -5.14 -5.13 -5.04
CA LEU A 118 -5.25 -4.86 -6.46
C LEU A 118 -6.56 -4.09 -6.74
N PHE A 119 -6.52 -3.14 -7.68
CA PHE A 119 -7.64 -2.21 -7.94
C PHE A 119 -8.10 -2.18 -9.40
N GLY A 120 -7.86 -3.26 -10.15
CA GLY A 120 -8.32 -3.40 -11.54
C GLY A 120 -9.84 -3.50 -11.64
N ASP A 121 -10.38 -3.28 -12.85
CA ASP A 121 -11.81 -3.46 -13.11
C ASP A 121 -12.16 -4.93 -12.85
N GLY A 122 -13.12 -5.14 -11.95
CA GLY A 122 -13.60 -6.46 -11.55
C GLY A 122 -14.22 -7.23 -12.71
N GLY A 123 -13.38 -7.90 -13.50
CA GLY A 123 -13.75 -8.93 -14.46
C GLY A 123 -13.79 -10.35 -13.87
N GLY A 124 -13.54 -10.50 -12.57
CA GLY A 124 -13.69 -11.74 -11.83
C GLY A 124 -14.80 -11.59 -10.81
N GLY A 125 -16.03 -11.89 -11.21
CA GLY A 125 -17.13 -12.01 -10.27
C GLY A 125 -16.78 -13.00 -9.15
N ARG A 126 -17.18 -12.67 -7.91
CA ARG A 126 -17.44 -13.72 -6.92
C ARG A 126 -18.42 -14.69 -7.57
N LYS A 127 -17.94 -15.88 -7.91
CA LYS A 127 -18.81 -17.01 -8.17
C LYS A 127 -19.20 -17.54 -6.81
N ASP A 128 -20.37 -17.12 -6.37
CA ASP A 128 -21.15 -17.85 -5.37
C ASP A 128 -22.19 -18.66 -6.16
#